data_AF-E6PGE6-F1
#
_entry.id   AF-E6PGE6-F1
#
_cell.length_a   1.000
_cell.length_b   1.000
_cell.length_c   1.000
_cell.angle_alpha   90.00
_cell.angle_beta   90.00
_cell.angle_gamma   90.00
#
_symmetry.space_group_name_H-M   'P 1'
#
loop_
_entity.id
_entity.type
_entity.pdbx_description
1 polymer ?
#
loop_
_entity_poly.entity_id
_entity_poly.type
_entity_poly.pdbx_seq_one_letter_code
_entity_poly.pdbx_strand_id
1 'polypeptide(L)'
;MIALSSSSQPFVRYGSLAVERSLNRNYEEAKRYLSADAVERGLFARLEGSQSRDFTLRADTRNNDRFDPNDDTIWWDPTSALRTTTGGTQSPALGLGHEIDHAVERPAREMQLAARCAGRYDTAEEERVIRGSETHAARTLGEATRRNHEGSCFRVATPTER
;
A
#
# COMPACT_ATOMS: atom_id res chain seq x y z
N MET A 1 -44.06 -5.48 -14.61
CA MET A 1 -42.98 -4.52 -14.28
C MET A 1 -41.78 -5.33 -13.82
N ILE A 2 -40.70 -5.34 -14.60
CA ILE A 2 -39.44 -5.98 -14.20
C ILE A 2 -38.64 -4.92 -13.44
N ALA A 3 -38.43 -5.13 -12.14
CA ALA A 3 -37.48 -4.34 -11.38
C ALA A 3 -36.07 -4.68 -11.88
N LEU A 4 -35.41 -3.70 -12.49
CA LEU A 4 -33.99 -3.80 -12.80
C LEU A 4 -33.22 -3.87 -11.48
N SER A 5 -32.57 -5.00 -11.25
CA SER A 5 -31.63 -5.18 -10.15
C SER A 5 -30.54 -4.11 -10.25
N SER A 6 -30.51 -3.20 -9.28
CA SER A 6 -29.43 -2.23 -9.11
C SER A 6 -28.18 -3.00 -8.71
N SER A 7 -27.32 -3.35 -9.67
CA SER A 7 -25.99 -3.85 -9.36
C SER A 7 -25.24 -2.75 -8.61
N SER A 8 -24.96 -2.97 -7.32
CA SER A 8 -24.12 -2.07 -6.54
C SER A 8 -22.75 -1.98 -7.21
N GLN A 9 -22.31 -0.79 -7.59
CA GLN A 9 -20.99 -0.57 -8.19
C GLN A 9 -19.90 -1.25 -7.33
N PRO A 10 -19.11 -2.20 -7.86
CA PRO A 10 -18.17 -2.99 -7.04
C PRO A 10 -17.02 -2.17 -6.47
N PHE A 11 -16.83 -0.94 -6.94
CA PHE A 11 -15.78 -0.03 -6.52
C PHE A 11 -16.35 1.31 -6.02
N VAL A 12 -15.55 1.99 -5.19
CA VAL A 12 -15.69 3.40 -4.81
C VAL A 12 -14.51 4.15 -5.43
N ARG A 13 -14.77 5.33 -6.02
CA ARG A 13 -13.75 6.09 -6.76
C ARG A 13 -13.17 7.23 -5.91
N TYR A 14 -11.85 7.34 -5.92
CA TYR A 14 -11.06 8.44 -5.36
C TYR A 14 -10.16 8.98 -6.48
N GLY A 15 -10.72 9.86 -7.32
CA GLY A 15 -10.04 10.30 -8.55
C GLY A 15 -9.68 9.13 -9.46
N SER A 16 -8.39 8.95 -9.76
CA SER A 16 -7.86 7.84 -10.57
C SER A 16 -7.85 6.48 -9.86
N LEU A 17 -8.08 6.42 -8.54
CA LEU A 17 -8.12 5.16 -7.79
C LEU A 17 -9.54 4.58 -7.71
N ALA A 18 -9.70 3.31 -8.11
CA ALA A 18 -10.87 2.49 -7.80
C ALA A 18 -10.59 1.59 -6.59
N VAL A 19 -11.25 1.84 -5.47
CA VAL A 19 -11.15 1.01 -4.26
C VAL A 19 -12.27 -0.02 -4.26
N GLU A 20 -11.94 -1.30 -4.11
CA GLU A 20 -12.93 -2.35 -3.93
C GLU A 20 -13.87 -1.99 -2.76
N ARG A 21 -15.19 -2.07 -2.97
CA ARG A 21 -16.16 -1.56 -1.99
C ARG A 21 -16.02 -2.19 -0.61
N SER A 22 -15.58 -3.45 -0.53
CA SER A 22 -15.29 -4.18 0.71
C SER A 22 -14.18 -3.52 1.54
N LEU A 23 -13.21 -2.88 0.88
CA LEU A 23 -12.06 -2.22 1.51
C LEU A 23 -12.31 -0.77 1.89
N ASN A 24 -13.38 -0.13 1.41
CA ASN A 24 -13.52 1.32 1.46
C ASN A 24 -13.28 1.94 2.85
N ARG A 25 -13.83 1.34 3.91
CA ARG A 25 -13.65 1.84 5.28
C ARG A 25 -12.21 1.69 5.76
N ASN A 26 -11.59 0.56 5.47
CA ASN A 26 -10.19 0.30 5.81
C ASN A 26 -9.26 1.24 5.05
N TYR A 27 -9.53 1.49 3.77
CA TYR A 27 -8.80 2.45 2.96
C TYR A 27 -8.89 3.87 3.53
N GLU A 28 -10.09 4.33 3.87
CA GLU A 28 -10.28 5.67 4.47
C GLU A 28 -9.55 5.80 5.82
N GLU A 29 -9.57 4.75 6.64
CA GLU A 29 -8.86 4.71 7.91
C GLU A 29 -7.34 4.76 7.72
N ALA A 30 -6.79 3.88 6.87
CA ALA A 30 -5.37 3.81 6.56
C ALA A 30 -4.87 5.11 5.92
N LYS A 31 -5.60 5.66 4.94
CA LYS A 31 -5.26 6.94 4.31
C LYS A 31 -5.21 8.07 5.32
N ARG A 32 -6.22 8.19 6.20
CA ARG A 32 -6.26 9.24 7.23
C ARG A 32 -5.07 9.11 8.19
N TYR A 33 -4.74 7.89 8.59
CA TYR A 33 -3.62 7.59 9.47
C TYR A 33 -2.27 7.92 8.82
N LEU A 34 -2.00 7.39 7.62
CA LEU A 34 -0.77 7.64 6.86
C LEU A 34 -0.61 9.12 6.46
N SER A 35 -1.71 9.82 6.19
CA SER A 35 -1.67 11.25 5.81
C SER A 35 -1.21 12.20 6.91
N ALA A 36 -1.01 11.70 8.15
CA ALA A 36 -0.25 12.43 9.17
C ALA A 36 1.22 12.62 8.76
N ASP A 37 1.77 11.67 7.99
CA ASP A 37 3.06 11.78 7.34
C ASP A 37 2.98 12.58 6.03
N ALA A 38 3.93 13.52 5.85
CA ALA A 38 3.90 14.41 4.69
C ALA A 38 4.30 13.71 3.38
N VAL A 39 5.15 12.69 3.42
CA VAL A 39 5.55 11.92 2.23
C VAL A 39 4.39 11.07 1.78
N GLU A 40 3.80 10.27 2.68
CA GLU A 40 2.62 9.45 2.38
C GLU A 40 1.46 10.28 1.86
N ARG A 41 1.15 11.41 2.50
CA ARG A 41 0.11 12.34 2.00
C ARG A 41 0.37 12.77 0.55
N GLY A 42 1.63 12.98 0.18
CA GLY A 42 2.03 13.27 -1.21
C GLY A 42 1.86 12.07 -2.15
N LEU A 43 2.13 10.85 -1.69
CA LEU A 43 1.92 9.62 -2.44
C LEU A 43 0.43 9.40 -2.75
N PHE A 44 -0.45 9.52 -1.75
CA PHE A 44 -1.91 9.45 -1.95
C PHE A 44 -2.39 10.51 -2.95
N ALA A 45 -1.90 11.75 -2.84
CA ALA A 45 -2.27 12.81 -3.78
C ALA A 45 -1.85 12.49 -5.23
N ARG A 46 -0.68 11.86 -5.43
CA ARG A 46 -0.22 11.40 -6.76
C ARG A 46 -1.06 10.23 -7.27
N LEU A 47 -1.38 9.28 -6.42
CA LEU A 47 -2.16 8.08 -6.77
C LEU A 47 -3.59 8.44 -7.18
N GLU A 48 -4.26 9.28 -6.40
CA GLU A 48 -5.66 9.69 -6.63
C GLU A 48 -5.78 10.82 -7.67
N GLY A 49 -4.73 11.63 -7.83
CA GLY A 49 -4.70 12.76 -8.76
C GLY A 49 -4.09 12.46 -10.12
N SER A 50 -3.67 11.21 -10.38
CA SER A 50 -3.04 10.80 -11.63
C SER A 50 -3.95 11.10 -12.82
N GLN A 51 -3.37 11.68 -13.87
CA GLN A 51 -4.07 11.99 -15.14
C GLN A 51 -3.74 11.01 -16.26
N SER A 52 -2.76 10.11 -16.03
CA SER A 52 -2.20 9.23 -17.07
C SER A 52 -2.41 7.75 -16.78
N ARG A 53 -2.81 7.39 -15.57
CA ARG A 53 -2.95 6.02 -15.07
C ARG A 53 -4.16 5.94 -14.16
N ASP A 54 -4.92 4.87 -14.32
CA ASP A 54 -6.03 4.50 -13.44
C ASP A 54 -5.59 3.30 -12.59
N PHE A 55 -5.73 3.42 -11.28
CA PHE A 55 -5.30 2.40 -10.32
C PHE A 55 -6.48 1.63 -9.75
N THR A 56 -6.25 0.39 -9.35
CA THR A 56 -7.25 -0.40 -8.63
C THR A 56 -6.68 -0.87 -7.29
N LEU A 57 -7.43 -0.73 -6.20
CA LEU A 57 -7.12 -1.33 -4.91
C LEU A 57 -8.07 -2.50 -4.66
N ARG A 58 -7.51 -3.70 -4.47
CA ARG A 58 -8.24 -4.95 -4.24
C ARG A 58 -7.81 -5.63 -2.94
N ALA A 59 -8.74 -6.37 -2.35
CA ALA A 59 -8.45 -7.12 -1.14
C ALA A 59 -7.50 -8.29 -1.44
N ASP A 60 -6.44 -8.41 -0.66
CA ASP A 60 -5.75 -9.68 -0.43
C ASP A 60 -6.11 -10.19 0.98
N THR A 61 -6.22 -11.50 1.13
CA THR A 61 -6.52 -12.17 2.41
C THR A 61 -5.46 -13.20 2.76
N ARG A 62 -4.32 -13.18 2.08
CA ARG A 62 -3.23 -14.14 2.22
C ARG A 62 -2.02 -13.58 2.96
N ASN A 63 -2.21 -12.51 3.74
CA ASN A 63 -1.15 -11.79 4.44
C ASN A 63 -0.07 -11.26 3.51
N ASN A 64 -0.48 -10.80 2.33
CA ASN A 64 0.43 -10.31 1.31
C ASN A 64 -0.10 -8.98 0.77
N ASP A 65 0.80 -8.01 0.68
CA ASP A 65 0.58 -6.78 -0.04
C ASP A 65 1.44 -6.85 -1.31
N ARG A 66 0.96 -6.30 -2.43
CA ARG A 66 1.75 -6.17 -3.66
C ARG A 66 1.16 -5.17 -4.63
N PHE A 67 2.01 -4.46 -5.34
CA PHE A 67 1.68 -3.73 -6.54
C PHE A 67 1.96 -4.56 -7.80
N ASP A 68 0.99 -4.62 -8.72
CA ASP A 68 1.15 -5.25 -10.03
C ASP A 68 1.27 -4.17 -11.13
N PRO A 69 2.47 -3.95 -11.68
CA PRO A 69 2.69 -2.89 -12.67
C PRO A 69 2.09 -3.21 -14.05
N ASN A 70 1.58 -4.42 -14.27
CA ASN A 70 0.98 -4.78 -15.56
C ASN A 70 -0.44 -4.23 -15.73
N ASP A 71 -1.17 -4.09 -14.63
CA ASP A 71 -2.57 -3.65 -14.64
C ASP A 71 -2.89 -2.54 -13.60
N ASP A 72 -1.85 -1.96 -13.00
CA ASP A 72 -1.96 -0.89 -12.00
C ASP A 72 -2.82 -1.27 -10.78
N THR A 73 -2.78 -2.55 -10.39
CA THR A 73 -3.49 -3.06 -9.21
C THR A 73 -2.61 -3.13 -7.97
N ILE A 74 -3.06 -2.50 -6.89
CA ILE A 74 -2.57 -2.71 -5.53
C ILE A 74 -3.45 -3.78 -4.89
N TRP A 75 -2.82 -4.87 -4.44
CA TRP A 75 -3.41 -5.89 -3.60
C TRP A 75 -3.00 -5.60 -2.16
N TRP A 76 -3.97 -5.50 -1.26
CA TRP A 76 -3.73 -5.11 0.11
C TRP A 76 -4.57 -5.93 1.09
N ASP A 77 -3.93 -6.44 2.14
CA ASP A 77 -4.59 -7.08 3.26
C ASP A 77 -4.71 -6.10 4.45
N PRO A 78 -5.90 -5.52 4.70
CA PRO A 78 -6.12 -4.49 5.73
C PRO A 78 -5.95 -4.99 7.16
N THR A 79 -5.59 -6.26 7.34
CA THR A 79 -5.54 -6.96 8.62
C THR A 79 -4.23 -7.73 8.78
N SER A 80 -3.28 -7.58 7.86
CA SER A 80 -1.95 -8.19 7.91
C SER A 80 -0.91 -7.18 8.41
N ALA A 81 -0.67 -7.18 9.73
CA ALA A 81 0.41 -6.42 10.33
C ALA A 81 1.75 -7.18 10.21
N LEU A 82 2.88 -6.48 10.31
CA LEU A 82 4.21 -7.08 10.15
C LEU A 82 5.03 -7.01 11.44
N ARG A 83 5.58 -8.14 11.90
CA ARG A 83 6.68 -8.16 12.87
C ARG A 83 7.99 -8.01 12.11
N THR A 84 8.74 -6.95 12.38
CA THR A 84 10.02 -6.72 11.70
C THR A 84 11.10 -7.62 12.29
N THR A 85 12.10 -7.96 11.47
CA THR A 85 13.28 -8.71 11.94
C THR A 85 14.19 -7.89 12.85
N THR A 86 14.06 -6.57 12.83
CA THR A 86 14.81 -5.63 13.69
C THR A 86 14.11 -5.33 15.02
N GLY A 87 12.95 -5.93 15.26
CA GLY A 87 12.13 -5.73 16.46
C GLY A 87 11.02 -4.70 16.27
N GLY A 88 9.92 -4.87 17.01
CA GLY A 88 8.71 -4.06 16.88
C GLY A 88 7.82 -4.46 15.70
N THR A 89 6.77 -3.68 15.48
CA THR A 89 5.71 -3.99 14.52
C THR A 89 5.36 -2.80 13.62
N GLN A 90 4.86 -3.13 12.44
CA GLN A 90 4.30 -2.21 11.45
C GLN A 90 2.83 -2.58 11.21
N SER A 91 1.99 -1.57 11.01
CA SER A 91 0.56 -1.72 10.76
C SER A 91 0.27 -2.16 9.32
N PRO A 92 -0.91 -2.77 9.04
CA PRO A 92 -1.35 -2.99 7.66
C PRO A 92 -1.39 -1.71 6.82
N ALA A 93 -1.68 -0.56 7.44
CA ALA A 93 -1.63 0.72 6.76
C ALA A 93 -0.23 1.04 6.23
N LEU A 94 0.83 0.73 6.98
CA LEU A 94 2.19 0.96 6.48
C LEU A 94 2.52 0.06 5.27
N GLY A 95 1.99 -1.17 5.23
CA GLY A 95 2.02 -2.04 4.05
C GLY A 95 1.30 -1.42 2.84
N LEU A 96 0.14 -0.78 3.03
CA LEU A 96 -0.52 -0.03 1.96
C LEU A 96 0.34 1.13 1.44
N GLY A 97 0.95 1.92 2.34
CA GLY A 97 1.82 3.05 1.96
C GLY A 97 3.01 2.60 1.12
N HIS A 98 3.60 1.46 1.49
CA HIS A 98 4.67 0.79 0.74
C HIS A 98 4.24 0.51 -0.72
N GLU A 99 3.12 -0.19 -0.92
CA GLU A 99 2.66 -0.52 -2.28
C GLU A 99 2.21 0.71 -3.08
N ILE A 100 1.72 1.75 -2.41
CA ILE A 100 1.38 3.00 -3.08
C ILE A 100 2.64 3.69 -3.63
N ASP A 101 3.78 3.64 -2.92
CA ASP A 101 5.03 4.22 -3.43
C ASP A 101 5.46 3.53 -4.74
N HIS A 102 5.43 2.21 -4.79
CA HIS A 102 5.63 1.44 -6.02
C HIS A 102 4.65 1.89 -7.12
N ALA A 103 3.36 1.99 -6.79
CA ALA A 103 2.33 2.35 -7.75
C ALA A 103 2.57 3.72 -8.38
N VAL A 104 2.99 4.73 -7.62
CA VAL A 104 3.15 6.09 -8.14
C VAL A 104 4.52 6.39 -8.76
N GLU A 105 5.51 5.53 -8.60
CA GLU A 105 6.80 5.68 -9.27
C GLU A 105 6.65 5.57 -10.81
N ARG A 106 7.58 6.20 -11.53
CA ARG A 106 7.60 6.16 -12.99
C ARG A 106 7.83 4.73 -13.45
N PRO A 107 6.98 4.15 -14.33
CA PRO A 107 7.08 2.74 -14.71
C PRO A 107 8.46 2.30 -15.21
N ALA A 108 9.14 3.15 -15.98
CA ALA A 108 10.49 2.85 -16.47
C ALA A 108 11.54 2.78 -15.34
N ARG A 109 11.39 3.61 -14.31
CA ARG A 109 12.29 3.64 -13.15
C ARG A 109 11.98 2.48 -12.20
N GLU A 110 10.70 2.24 -11.95
CA GLU A 110 10.20 1.09 -11.18
C GLU A 110 10.78 -0.22 -11.75
N MET A 111 10.58 -0.46 -13.04
CA MET A 111 11.10 -1.64 -13.73
C MET A 111 12.62 -1.73 -13.68
N GLN A 112 13.33 -0.60 -13.84
CA GLN A 112 14.79 -0.58 -13.78
C GLN A 112 15.33 -0.96 -12.40
N LEU A 113 14.70 -0.46 -11.34
CA LEU A 113 15.13 -0.73 -9.96
C LEU A 113 14.70 -2.13 -9.49
N ALA A 114 13.50 -2.58 -9.86
CA ALA A 114 13.00 -3.92 -9.56
C ALA A 114 13.85 -5.03 -10.22
N ALA A 115 14.43 -4.75 -11.39
CA ALA A 115 15.34 -5.68 -12.07
C ALA A 115 16.73 -5.82 -11.41
N ARG A 116 17.06 -4.97 -10.42
CA ARG A 116 18.37 -4.96 -9.78
C ARG A 116 18.30 -5.60 -8.39
N CYS A 117 19.00 -6.71 -8.19
CA CYS A 117 19.13 -7.36 -6.89
C CYS A 117 19.78 -6.41 -5.83
N ALA A 118 19.22 -6.39 -4.62
CA ALA A 118 19.72 -5.60 -3.49
C ALA A 118 19.81 -6.39 -2.17
N GLY A 119 20.31 -7.63 -2.25
CA GLY A 119 20.63 -8.43 -1.06
C GLY A 119 19.42 -8.61 -0.14
N ARG A 120 19.51 -8.12 1.09
CA ARG A 120 18.46 -8.25 2.11
C ARG A 120 17.16 -7.48 1.82
N TYR A 121 17.13 -6.68 0.76
CA TYR A 121 15.91 -6.01 0.31
C TYR A 121 15.29 -6.69 -0.91
N ASP A 122 15.85 -7.81 -1.40
CA ASP A 122 15.52 -8.45 -2.66
C ASP A 122 15.87 -7.59 -3.90
N THR A 123 15.27 -6.40 -4.04
CA THR A 123 15.49 -5.50 -5.17
C THR A 123 15.88 -4.08 -4.74
N ALA A 124 16.48 -3.30 -5.65
CA ALA A 124 16.82 -1.91 -5.40
C ALA A 124 15.58 -1.02 -5.24
N GLU A 125 14.43 -1.48 -5.75
CA GLU A 125 13.15 -0.79 -5.65
C GLU A 125 12.55 -0.97 -4.25
N GLU A 126 12.54 -2.20 -3.75
CA GLU A 126 12.25 -2.49 -2.33
C GLU A 126 13.15 -1.70 -1.39
N GLU A 127 14.46 -1.64 -1.66
CA GLU A 127 15.38 -0.84 -0.84
C GLU A 127 15.02 0.65 -0.87
N ARG A 128 14.57 1.19 -2.02
CA ARG A 128 14.15 2.59 -2.18
C ARG A 128 12.92 2.88 -1.33
N VAL A 129 11.90 2.03 -1.40
CA VAL A 129 10.63 2.20 -0.65
C VAL A 129 10.87 2.02 0.85
N ILE A 130 11.50 0.90 1.26
CA ILE A 130 11.74 0.58 2.68
C ILE A 130 12.55 1.67 3.38
N ARG A 131 13.63 2.15 2.75
CA ARG A 131 14.46 3.22 3.33
C ARG A 131 13.87 4.62 3.17
N GLY A 132 12.95 4.78 2.21
CA GLY A 132 12.34 6.04 1.82
C GLY A 132 11.05 6.28 2.57
N SER A 133 9.94 6.21 1.84
CA SER A 133 8.57 6.48 2.31
C SER A 133 8.21 5.67 3.55
N GLU A 134 8.42 4.36 3.51
CA GLU A 134 8.06 3.46 4.61
C GLU A 134 8.78 3.84 5.91
N THR A 135 10.10 4.03 5.87
CA THR A 135 10.88 4.47 7.05
C THR A 135 10.48 5.87 7.51
N HIS A 136 10.16 6.78 6.60
CA HIS A 136 9.74 8.14 6.94
C HIS A 136 8.39 8.10 7.68
N ALA A 137 7.40 7.42 7.12
CA ALA A 137 6.10 7.23 7.72
C ALA A 137 6.17 6.47 9.05
N ALA A 138 6.96 5.39 9.12
CA ALA A 138 7.15 4.64 10.36
C ALA A 138 7.67 5.53 11.49
N ARG A 139 8.65 6.40 11.22
CA ARG A 139 9.17 7.35 12.21
C ARG A 139 8.11 8.37 12.64
N THR A 140 7.37 8.94 11.69
CA THR A 140 6.32 9.93 11.97
C THR A 140 5.19 9.33 12.82
N LEU A 141 4.82 8.08 12.54
CA LEU A 141 3.69 7.40 13.19
C LEU A 141 4.12 6.61 14.44
N GLY A 142 5.42 6.55 14.74
CA GLY A 142 5.97 5.79 15.86
C GLY A 142 5.88 4.27 15.67
N GLU A 143 5.93 3.79 14.42
CA GLU A 143 6.05 2.37 14.05
C GLU A 143 7.50 1.91 14.00
N ALA A 144 7.71 0.59 13.95
CA ALA A 144 9.04 0.04 13.75
C ALA A 144 9.56 0.35 12.34
N THR A 145 10.81 0.80 12.24
CA THR A 145 11.55 0.81 10.97
C THR A 145 12.21 -0.54 10.76
N ARG A 146 12.33 -1.00 9.51
CA ARG A 146 13.09 -2.19 9.14
C ARG A 146 14.29 -1.87 8.24
N ARG A 147 15.20 -2.83 8.10
CA ARG A 147 16.43 -2.70 7.28
C ARG A 147 16.60 -3.86 6.30
N ASN A 148 15.52 -4.59 6.03
CA ASN A 148 15.42 -5.68 5.07
C ASN A 148 13.96 -5.81 4.64
N HIS A 149 13.72 -6.59 3.59
CA HIS A 149 12.39 -6.89 3.09
C HIS A 149 11.68 -7.98 3.91
N GLU A 150 12.39 -8.65 4.81
CA GLU A 150 11.89 -9.74 5.63
C GLU A 150 10.98 -9.28 6.79
N GLY A 151 10.21 -10.23 7.32
CA GLY A 151 9.38 -10.08 8.52
C GLY A 151 8.45 -11.28 8.69
N SER A 152 7.53 -11.18 9.63
CA SER A 152 6.49 -12.20 9.81
C SER A 152 5.13 -11.54 10.02
N CYS A 153 4.20 -11.82 9.11
CA CYS A 153 2.87 -11.26 9.18
C CYS A 153 2.07 -11.85 10.36
N PHE A 154 1.18 -11.05 10.95
CA PHE A 154 0.22 -11.46 11.96
C PHE A 154 -1.08 -10.67 11.80
N ARG A 155 -2.18 -11.23 12.34
CA ARG A 155 -3.51 -10.67 12.16
C ARG A 155 -3.83 -9.61 13.20
N VAL A 156 -4.39 -8.50 12.75
CA VAL A 156 -4.98 -7.43 13.57
C VAL A 156 -6.42 -7.15 13.13
N ALA A 157 -7.20 -6.44 13.96
CA ALA A 157 -8.60 -6.18 13.69
C ALA A 157 -8.80 -4.97 12.76
N THR A 158 -7.90 -3.99 12.82
CA THR A 158 -7.97 -2.75 12.04
C THR A 158 -6.67 -2.43 11.32
N PRO A 159 -6.70 -1.65 10.23
CA PRO A 159 -5.51 -1.28 9.46
C PRO A 159 -4.44 -0.51 10.24
N THR A 160 -4.77 0.02 11.42
CA THR A 160 -3.87 0.90 12.20
C THR A 160 -3.32 0.23 13.46
N GLU A 161 -3.75 -1.00 13.76
CA GLU A 161 -3.25 -1.83 14.85
C GLU A 161 -1.89 -2.47 14.52
N ARG A 162 -1.15 -2.83 15.59
CA ARG A 162 0.23 -3.34 15.54
C ARG A 162 0.52 -4.31 16.68
#